data_AF-A0A4R3GLR4-F1
#
_entry.id   AF-A0A4R3GLR4-F1
#
_cell.length_a   1.000
_cell.length_b   1.000
_cell.length_c   1.000
_cell.angle_alpha   90.00
_cell.angle_beta   90.00
_cell.angle_gamma   90.00
#
_symmetry.space_group_name_H-M   'P 1'
#
loop_
_entity.id
_entity.type
_entity.pdbx_description
1 polymer ?
#
loop_
_entity_poly.entity_id
_entity_poly.type
_entity_poly.pdbx_seq_one_letter_code
_entity_poly.pdbx_strand_id
1 'polypeptide(L)' 'MKLPPCYIGLEQARQVLAEIGVELTPRQMKRAADRDAHGHRKLPFFVDPVEGTLKIEKGTLVAIYQQLQNDAVRDFKDKD' A
#
# COMPACT_ATOMS: atom_id res chain seq x y z
N MET A 1 -12.44 3.43 -20.93
CA MET A 1 -10.98 3.64 -21.08
C MET A 1 -10.32 3.31 -19.75
N LYS A 2 -9.29 2.46 -19.71
CA LYS A 2 -8.50 2.29 -18.47
C LYS A 2 -7.61 3.52 -18.32
N LEU A 3 -7.70 4.20 -17.20
CA LEU A 3 -6.75 5.27 -16.87
C LEU A 3 -5.34 4.66 -16.82
N PRO A 4 -4.31 5.39 -17.26
CA PRO A 4 -2.93 4.94 -17.08
C PRO A 4 -2.63 4.74 -15.59
N PRO A 5 -1.68 3.85 -15.25
CA PRO A 5 -1.28 3.64 -13.87
C PRO A 5 -0.77 4.95 -13.25
N CYS A 6 -1.11 5.17 -11.98
CA CYS A 6 -0.65 6.33 -11.22
C CYS A 6 0.33 5.87 -10.15
N TYR A 7 1.61 6.20 -10.33
CA TYR A 7 2.66 5.85 -9.38
C TYR A 7 2.89 6.98 -8.39
N ILE A 8 2.91 6.63 -7.10
CA ILE A 8 2.98 7.58 -5.99
C ILE A 8 4.11 7.24 -5.04
N GLY A 9 4.71 8.28 -4.44
CA GLY A 9 5.76 8.13 -3.42
C GLY A 9 5.19 7.86 -2.02
N LEU A 10 6.08 7.74 -1.03
CA LEU A 10 5.71 7.43 0.37
C LEU A 10 4.68 8.41 0.95
N GLU A 11 4.89 9.71 0.80
CA GLU A 11 4.00 10.71 1.39
C GLU A 11 2.63 10.74 0.72
N GLN A 12 2.60 10.60 -0.61
CA GLN A 12 1.35 10.48 -1.36
C GLN A 12 0.61 9.20 -1.01
N ALA A 13 1.30 8.07 -0.85
CA ALA A 13 0.71 6.82 -0.38
C ALA A 13 0.08 6.98 1.01
N ARG A 14 0.76 7.68 1.93
CA ARG A 14 0.22 8.03 3.25
C ARG A 14 -1.05 8.86 3.16
N GLN A 15 -1.11 9.83 2.27
CA GLN A 15 -2.29 10.66 2.03
C GLN A 15 -3.46 9.85 1.43
N VAL A 16 -3.18 9.03 0.42
CA VAL A 16 -4.19 8.12 -0.18
C VAL A 16 -4.79 7.17 0.87
N LEU A 17 -3.96 6.63 1.76
CA LEU A 17 -4.46 5.80 2.85
C LEU A 17 -5.29 6.62 3.86
N ALA A 18 -4.91 7.85 4.16
CA ALA A 18 -5.70 8.73 5.01
C ALA A 18 -7.08 9.06 4.39
N GLU A 19 -7.20 9.18 3.06
CA GLU A 19 -8.48 9.37 2.36
C GLU A 19 -9.49 8.23 2.62
N ILE A 20 -9.01 7.03 2.93
CA ILE A 20 -9.84 5.86 3.28
C ILE A 20 -9.86 5.56 4.78
N GLY A 21 -9.45 6.51 5.62
CA GLY A 21 -9.47 6.39 7.09
C GLY A 21 -8.30 5.61 7.68
N VAL A 22 -7.27 5.29 6.90
CA VAL A 22 -6.05 4.61 7.36
C VAL A 22 -4.97 5.66 7.64
N GLU A 23 -4.99 6.20 8.86
CA GLU A 23 -4.03 7.21 9.28
C GLU A 23 -2.69 6.61 9.72
N LEU A 24 -1.63 6.96 8.99
CA LEU A 24 -0.28 6.51 9.29
C LEU A 24 0.65 7.71 9.50
N THR A 25 1.55 7.55 10.46
CA THR A 25 2.71 8.44 10.63
C THR A 25 3.72 8.23 9.49
N PRO A 26 4.55 9.23 9.16
CA PRO A 26 5.63 9.07 8.19
C PRO A 26 6.56 7.89 8.53
N ARG A 27 6.83 7.64 9.82
CA ARG A 27 7.66 6.52 10.28
C ARG A 27 7.01 5.16 10.00
N GLN A 28 5.70 5.02 10.20
CA GLN A 28 4.98 3.78 9.88
C GLN A 28 4.98 3.52 8.38
N MET A 29 4.74 4.54 7.56
CA MET A 29 4.79 4.43 6.11
C MET A 29 6.18 4.01 5.62
N LYS A 30 7.23 4.63 6.15
CA LYS A 30 8.61 4.24 5.84
C LYS A 30 8.89 2.78 6.18
N ARG A 31 8.51 2.33 7.39
CA ARG A 31 8.67 0.93 7.81
C ARG A 31 7.88 -0.06 6.93
N ALA A 32 6.77 0.36 6.33
CA ALA A 32 5.99 -0.49 5.42
C ALA A 32 6.66 -0.62 4.04
N ALA A 33 7.43 0.38 3.63
CA ALA A 33 8.19 0.40 2.39
C ALA A 33 9.61 -0.17 2.50
N ASP A 34 10.18 -0.17 3.70
CA ASP A 34 11.47 -0.80 4.00
C ASP A 34 11.38 -2.33 3.83
N ARG A 35 12.52 -2.93 3.46
CA ARG A 35 12.66 -4.38 3.44
C ARG A 35 12.79 -4.90 4.87
N ASP A 36 12.18 -6.03 5.15
CA ASP A 36 12.38 -6.79 6.38
C ASP A 36 13.70 -7.60 6.33
N ALA A 37 13.96 -8.39 7.38
CA ALA A 37 15.15 -9.21 7.49
C ALA A 37 15.28 -10.29 6.39
N HIS A 38 14.18 -10.63 5.72
CA HIS A 38 14.15 -11.59 4.62
C HIS A 38 14.19 -10.90 3.24
N GLY A 39 14.28 -9.57 3.21
CA GLY A 39 14.32 -8.78 1.99
C GLY A 39 12.94 -8.41 1.42
N HIS A 40 11.85 -8.76 2.10
CA HIS A 40 10.49 -8.49 1.64
C HIS A 40 9.97 -7.15 2.16
N ARG A 41 9.17 -6.45 1.36
CA ARG A 41 8.47 -5.23 1.79
C ARG A 41 7.04 -5.58 2.18
N LYS A 42 6.49 -4.89 3.18
CA LYS A 42 5.08 -5.08 3.56
C LYS A 42 4.12 -4.55 2.51
N LEU A 43 4.49 -3.44 1.87
CA LEU A 43 3.79 -2.88 0.72
C LEU A 43 4.69 -3.02 -0.52
N PRO A 44 4.12 -3.30 -1.70
CA PRO A 44 4.87 -3.59 -2.93
C PRO A 44 5.44 -2.31 -3.57
N PHE A 45 6.18 -1.51 -2.81
CA PHE A 45 6.98 -0.45 -3.36
C PHE A 45 8.06 -1.04 -4.28
N PHE A 46 8.37 -0.36 -5.37
CA PHE A 46 9.49 -0.64 -6.26
C PHE A 46 10.40 0.59 -6.34
N VAL A 47 11.64 0.39 -6.80
CA VAL A 47 12.56 1.49 -7.05
C VAL A 47 12.30 2.00 -8.46
N ASP A 48 11.98 3.28 -8.59
CA ASP A 48 11.87 3.98 -9.87
C ASP A 48 13.26 4.03 -10.52
N PRO A 49 13.45 3.48 -11.75
CA PRO A 49 14.75 3.51 -12.41
C PRO A 49 15.18 4.91 -12.86
N VAL A 50 14.26 5.88 -12.95
CA VAL A 50 14.56 7.25 -13.38
C VAL A 50 15.08 8.07 -12.20
N GLU A 51 14.37 8.05 -11.07
CA GLU A 51 14.68 8.89 -9.90
C GLU A 51 15.45 8.16 -8.79
N GLY A 52 15.49 6.82 -8.80
CA GLY A 52 16.02 6.01 -7.69
C GLY A 52 15.15 6.06 -6.42
N THR A 53 13.92 6.56 -6.50
CA THR A 53 13.01 6.71 -5.36
C THR A 53 12.01 5.55 -5.26
N LEU A 54 11.42 5.34 -4.08
CA LEU A 54 10.39 4.32 -3.91
C LEU A 54 9.04 4.82 -4.42
N LYS A 55 8.42 4.02 -5.29
CA LYS A 55 7.07 4.25 -5.82
C LYS A 55 6.19 3.02 -5.60
N ILE A 56 4.89 3.24 -5.53
CA ILE A 56 3.85 2.20 -5.56
C ILE A 56 2.74 2.65 -6.51
N GLU A 57 2.06 1.72 -7.15
CA GLU A 57 0.88 2.03 -7.96
C GLU A 57 -0.34 2.30 -7.04
N LYS A 58 -1.03 3.43 -7.23
CA LYS A 58 -2.11 3.91 -6.35
C LYS A 58 -3.26 2.90 -6.24
N GLY A 59 -3.71 2.33 -7.35
CA GLY A 59 -4.80 1.36 -7.37
C GLY A 59 -4.46 0.09 -6.58
N THR A 60 -3.22 -0.39 -6.72
CA THR A 60 -2.67 -1.55 -6.02
C THR A 60 -2.66 -1.30 -4.52
N LEU A 61 -2.24 -0.11 -4.08
CA LEU A 61 -2.24 0.26 -2.66
C LEU A 61 -3.65 0.16 -2.06
N VAL A 62 -4.66 0.73 -2.73
CA VAL A 62 -6.05 0.68 -2.27
C VAL A 62 -6.61 -0.75 -2.33
N ALA A 63 -6.30 -1.49 -3.39
CA ALA A 63 -6.77 -2.86 -3.58
C ALA A 63 -6.27 -3.82 -2.48
N ILE A 64 -5.04 -3.61 -1.97
CA ILE A 64 -4.52 -4.40 -0.84
C ILE A 64 -5.43 -4.24 0.39
N TYR A 65 -5.82 -3.01 0.74
CA TYR A 65 -6.70 -2.77 1.89
C TYR A 65 -8.10 -3.34 1.67
N GLN A 66 -8.65 -3.18 0.46
CA GLN A 66 -9.95 -3.77 0.12
C GLN A 66 -9.94 -5.29 0.23
N GLN A 67 -8.87 -5.94 -0.24
CA GLN A 67 -8.73 -7.39 -0.17
C GLN A 67 -8.63 -7.86 1.30
N LEU A 68 -7.79 -7.20 2.12
CA LEU A 68 -7.66 -7.51 3.54
C LEU A 68 -9.00 -7.37 4.29
N GLN A 69 -9.80 -6.35 3.96
CA GLN A 69 -11.14 -6.19 4.52
C GLN A 69 -12.06 -7.34 4.09
N ASN A 70 -12.09 -7.67 2.80
CA ASN A 70 -12.94 -8.75 2.27
C ASN A 70 -12.60 -10.09 2.91
N ASP A 71 -11.31 -10.39 3.07
CA ASP A 71 -10.84 -11.60 3.73
C ASP A 71 -11.26 -11.64 5.20
N ALA A 72 -11.11 -10.53 5.94
CA ALA A 72 -11.56 -10.44 7.32
C ALA A 72 -13.08 -10.63 7.48
N VAL A 73 -13.88 -10.09 6.55
CA VAL A 73 -15.35 -10.26 6.55
C VAL A 73 -15.73 -11.70 6.23
N ARG A 74 -15.06 -12.36 5.28
CA ARG A 74 -15.31 -13.77 4.95
C ARG A 74 -14.99 -14.66 6.16
N ASP A 75 -13.81 -14.48 6.74
CA ASP A 75 -13.35 -15.27 7.90
C ASP A 75 -14.21 -15.06 9.15
N PHE A 76 -14.96 -13.96 9.24
CA PHE A 76 -15.96 -13.73 10.28
C PHE A 76 -17.25 -14.51 10.00
N LYS A 77 -17.77 -14.45 8.76
CA LYS A 77 -19.00 -15.17 8.36
C LYS A 77 -18.86 -16.68 8.43
N ASP A 78 -17.68 -17.22 8.16
CA ASP A 78 -17.42 -18.66 8.22
C ASP A 78 -17.34 -19.18 9.68
N LYS A 79 -17.38 -18.29 10.68
CA LYS A 79 -17.38 -18.64 12.12
C LYS A 79 -18.76 -18.58 12.78
N ASP A 80 -19.76 -18.04 12.08
CA ASP A 80 -21.17 -17.99 12.49
C ASP A 80 -21.97 -19.16 11.88
#